data_AF-A0A8T0Y9M0-F1
#
_entry.id   AF-A0A8T0Y9M0-F1
#
_cell.length_a   1.000
_cell.length_b   1.000
_cell.length_c   1.000
_cell.angle_alpha   90.00
_cell.angle_beta   90.00
_cell.angle_gamma   90.00
#
_symmetry.space_group_name_H-M   'P 1'
#
loop_
_entity.id
_entity.type
_entity.pdbx_description
1 polymer ?
#
loop_
_entity_poly.entity_id
_entity_poly.type
_entity_poly.pdbx_seq_one_letter_code
_entity_poly.pdbx_strand_id
1 'polypeptide(L)'
;MVKVTLVCLDVSGGSVNVVDIDTEKYVGHLQQAIAEILKYGGKASDLQLFLAKKADGKWLDGAGLAGVTLDEAGAPVSRDENGTPQCFKKMDPLLWINNDKHFGKNFGPAEGEVHVLVLVPKQGTSVPTVSQDGVFDHCSDPFFSKFQTVDEVNSWLQFPALLPLTERQTLYIRSSYKSIAAQALSKVDPNRRKYAVITGTPGIGKSVFVYYVMWRLIKDKKRVLFITRQPPIYFDGSTIHECKQLPYSGNQQFWSPDLWCLVDSVDPTNVVGMPIERCSVLLASTPR
;
A
#
# COMPACT_ATOMS: atom_id res chain seq x y z
N MET A 1 32.92 17.68 16.94
CA MET A 1 31.71 17.20 16.24
C MET A 1 31.36 18.21 15.18
N VAL A 2 31.60 17.88 13.90
CA VAL A 2 31.21 18.73 12.78
C VAL A 2 29.84 18.26 12.32
N LYS A 3 28.81 19.06 12.57
CA LYS A 3 27.43 18.75 12.16
C LYS A 3 27.15 19.34 10.79
N VAL A 4 26.35 18.63 10.02
CA VAL A 4 25.79 19.11 8.76
C VAL A 4 24.28 18.92 8.77
N THR A 5 23.58 19.86 8.18
CA THR A 5 22.13 19.83 7.98
C THR A 5 21.86 19.29 6.58
N LEU A 6 21.20 18.14 6.49
CA LEU A 6 20.85 17.48 5.23
C LEU A 6 19.35 17.59 4.99
N VAL A 7 19.00 18.04 3.79
CA VAL A 7 17.62 18.00 3.29
C VAL A 7 17.38 16.65 2.61
N CYS A 8 16.45 15.89 3.16
CA CYS A 8 16.10 14.53 2.75
C CYS A 8 14.69 14.53 2.16
N LEU A 9 14.55 14.06 0.92
CA LEU A 9 13.25 13.89 0.27
C LEU A 9 12.84 12.42 0.30
N ASP A 10 11.65 12.13 0.82
CA ASP A 10 10.99 10.84 0.60
C ASP A 10 10.39 10.79 -0.81
N VAL A 11 10.96 9.94 -1.66
CA VAL A 11 10.50 9.76 -3.06
C VAL A 11 9.15 9.05 -3.12
N SER A 12 8.79 8.28 -2.10
CA SER A 12 7.53 7.53 -2.05
C SER A 12 6.35 8.36 -1.53
N GLY A 13 6.60 9.22 -0.54
CA GLY A 13 5.57 10.05 0.12
C GLY A 13 5.61 11.53 -0.23
N GLY A 14 6.66 12.01 -0.91
CA GLY A 14 6.84 13.42 -1.28
C GLY A 14 7.19 14.36 -0.12
N SER A 15 7.49 13.83 1.07
CA SER A 15 7.81 14.63 2.25
C SER A 15 9.27 15.10 2.24
N VAL A 16 9.49 16.38 2.54
CA VAL A 16 10.84 16.95 2.72
C VAL A 16 11.12 17.04 4.22
N ASN A 17 12.23 16.44 4.63
CA ASN A 17 12.65 16.37 6.02
C ASN A 17 14.06 16.93 6.16
N VAL A 18 14.33 17.61 7.27
CA VAL A 18 15.64 18.21 7.55
C VAL A 18 16.27 17.44 8.70
N VAL A 19 17.51 16.99 8.51
CA VAL A 19 18.22 16.14 9.47
C VAL A 19 19.58 16.74 9.79
N ASP A 20 19.83 17.00 11.07
CA ASP A 20 21.16 17.36 11.57
C ASP A 20 21.93 16.09 11.94
N ILE A 21 23.08 15.87 11.31
CA ILE A 21 23.92 14.70 11.57
C ILE A 21 25.39 15.09 11.71
N ASP A 22 26.10 14.38 12.59
CA ASP A 22 27.56 14.49 12.67
C ASP A 22 28.19 13.84 11.42
N THR A 23 29.05 14.58 10.74
CA THR A 23 29.72 14.18 9.51
C THR A 23 30.65 12.97 9.67
N GLU A 24 31.08 12.66 10.89
CA GLU A 24 31.87 11.47 11.24
C GLU A 24 31.00 10.23 11.52
N LYS A 25 29.67 10.36 11.47
CA LYS A 25 28.76 9.23 11.62
C LYS A 25 28.64 8.46 10.31
N TYR A 26 28.27 7.18 10.45
CA TYR A 26 27.95 6.32 9.31
C TYR A 26 26.60 6.67 8.71
N VAL A 27 26.42 6.37 7.42
CA VAL A 27 25.11 6.45 6.73
C VAL A 27 24.04 5.63 7.47
N GLY A 28 24.41 4.54 8.16
CA GLY A 28 23.48 3.81 9.03
C GLY A 28 22.84 4.66 10.15
N HIS A 29 23.56 5.66 10.68
CA HIS A 29 22.97 6.59 11.66
C HIS A 29 22.02 7.58 10.98
N LEU A 30 22.31 7.98 9.75
CA LEU A 30 21.39 8.82 8.95
C LEU A 30 20.09 8.07 8.67
N GLN A 31 20.17 6.78 8.33
CA GLN A 31 18.98 5.94 8.19
C GLN A 31 18.14 5.91 9.47
N GLN A 32 18.77 5.79 10.64
CA GLN A 32 18.06 5.80 11.93
C GLN A 32 17.36 7.13 12.17
N ALA A 33 18.06 8.25 12.01
CA ALA A 33 17.47 9.58 12.20
C ALA A 33 16.28 9.84 11.27
N ILE A 34 16.40 9.45 9.99
CA ILE A 34 15.31 9.57 9.02
C ILE A 34 14.13 8.66 9.39
N ALA A 35 14.39 7.41 9.79
CA ALA A 35 13.35 6.48 10.21
C ALA A 35 12.54 7.01 11.40
N GLU A 36 13.21 7.64 12.37
CA GLU A 36 12.57 8.28 13.52
C GLU A 36 11.67 9.45 13.10
N ILE A 37 12.16 10.33 12.23
CA ILE A 37 11.39 11.48 11.72
C ILE A 37 10.16 11.02 10.93
N LEU A 38 10.33 10.02 10.07
CA LEU A 38 9.24 9.44 9.28
C LEU A 38 8.29 8.57 10.11
N LYS A 39 8.58 8.32 11.40
CA LYS A 39 7.87 7.35 12.25
C LYS A 39 7.76 5.98 11.57
N TYR A 40 8.83 5.56 10.90
CA TYR A 40 8.86 4.35 10.10
C TYR A 40 8.84 3.10 11.00
N GLY A 41 7.84 2.24 10.79
CA GLY A 41 7.53 1.12 11.69
C GLY A 41 8.44 -0.11 11.60
N GLY A 42 9.44 -0.12 10.70
CA GLY A 42 10.40 -1.25 10.62
C GLY A 42 11.84 -0.79 10.70
N LYS A 43 12.76 -1.60 10.18
CA LYS A 43 14.19 -1.39 10.46
C LYS A 43 14.70 -0.22 9.63
N ALA A 44 15.40 0.70 10.26
CA ALA A 44 16.07 1.81 9.56
C ALA A 44 16.97 1.33 8.40
N SER A 45 17.59 0.15 8.54
CA SER A 45 18.39 -0.50 7.49
C SER A 45 17.63 -0.79 6.19
N ASP A 46 16.30 -0.85 6.26
CA ASP A 46 15.45 -1.12 5.10
C ASP A 46 15.34 0.13 4.20
N LEU A 47 15.48 1.34 4.77
CA LEU A 47 15.48 2.59 4.02
C LEU A 47 16.64 2.63 3.04
N GLN A 48 16.38 2.89 1.76
CA GLN A 48 17.45 3.06 0.78
C GLN A 48 17.71 4.54 0.56
N LEU A 49 18.95 4.96 0.77
CA LEU A 49 19.38 6.35 0.62
C LEU A 49 20.18 6.51 -0.66
N PHE A 50 19.90 7.56 -1.42
CA PHE A 50 20.61 7.93 -2.63
C PHE A 50 21.05 9.39 -2.55
N LEU A 51 22.21 9.70 -3.12
CA LEU A 51 22.65 11.09 -3.25
C LEU A 51 21.77 11.78 -4.27
N ALA A 52 21.17 12.91 -3.89
CA ALA A 52 20.38 13.76 -4.78
C ALA A 52 21.26 14.59 -5.75
N LYS A 53 22.42 14.03 -6.14
CA LYS A 53 23.42 14.68 -6.99
C LYS A 53 23.22 14.23 -8.43
N LYS A 54 23.06 15.19 -9.33
CA LYS A 54 22.96 14.98 -10.78
C LYS A 54 24.32 14.56 -11.36
N ALA A 55 24.31 14.06 -12.59
CA ALA A 55 25.52 13.64 -13.29
C ALA A 55 26.53 14.78 -13.50
N ASP A 56 26.06 16.03 -13.61
CA ASP A 56 26.89 17.24 -13.72
C ASP A 56 27.53 17.67 -12.38
N GLY A 57 27.27 16.93 -11.31
CA GLY A 57 27.79 17.21 -9.97
C GLY A 57 26.99 18.24 -9.18
N LYS A 58 25.87 18.77 -9.70
CA LYS A 58 24.99 19.69 -8.96
C LYS A 58 23.98 18.92 -8.12
N TRP A 59 23.54 19.51 -7.01
CA TRP A 59 22.44 18.98 -6.21
C TRP A 59 21.09 19.25 -6.87
N LEU A 60 20.09 18.44 -6.52
CA LEU A 60 18.72 18.74 -6.88
C LEU A 60 18.24 19.96 -6.10
N ASP A 61 17.48 20.81 -6.75
CA ASP A 61 16.71 21.89 -6.14
C ASP A 61 15.23 21.50 -6.08
N GLY A 62 14.41 22.32 -5.42
CA GLY A 62 12.97 22.09 -5.33
C GLY A 62 12.27 21.92 -6.70
N ALA A 63 12.76 22.58 -7.75
CA ALA A 63 12.22 22.48 -9.10
C ALA A 63 12.59 21.13 -9.77
N GLY A 64 13.82 20.68 -9.59
CA GLY A 64 14.32 19.40 -10.11
C GLY A 64 13.64 18.18 -9.50
N LEU A 65 12.94 18.33 -8.37
CA LEU A 65 12.19 17.24 -7.74
C LEU A 65 11.02 16.73 -8.57
N ALA A 66 10.33 17.61 -9.31
CA ALA A 66 9.16 17.22 -10.10
C ALA A 66 9.50 16.20 -11.22
N GLY A 67 10.78 16.14 -11.62
CA GLY A 67 11.27 15.19 -12.62
C GLY A 67 11.80 13.87 -12.05
N VAL A 68 11.83 13.69 -10.73
CA VAL A 68 12.29 12.45 -10.10
C VAL A 68 11.17 11.42 -10.14
N THR A 69 11.45 10.26 -10.74
CA THR A 69 10.55 9.12 -10.88
C THR A 69 11.27 7.84 -10.43
N LEU A 70 10.57 6.71 -10.42
CA LEU A 70 11.17 5.41 -10.13
C LEU A 70 11.34 4.61 -11.43
N ASP A 71 12.47 3.92 -11.59
CA ASP A 71 12.70 2.98 -12.68
C ASP A 71 11.97 1.64 -12.45
N GLU A 72 12.12 0.70 -13.39
CA GLU A 72 11.52 -0.64 -13.30
C GLU A 72 12.00 -1.45 -12.09
N ALA A 73 13.20 -1.16 -11.57
CA ALA A 73 13.76 -1.76 -10.37
C ALA A 73 13.35 -1.02 -9.08
N GLY A 74 12.60 0.08 -9.20
CA GLY A 74 12.15 0.91 -8.09
C GLY A 74 13.22 1.87 -7.56
N ALA A 75 14.32 2.09 -8.28
CA ALA A 75 15.33 3.08 -7.92
C ALA A 75 14.95 4.48 -8.45
N PRO A 76 15.30 5.56 -7.73
CA PRO A 76 15.03 6.90 -8.21
C PRO A 76 15.87 7.23 -9.45
N VAL A 77 15.21 7.81 -10.45
CA VAL A 77 15.80 8.28 -11.70
C VAL A 77 15.19 9.63 -12.08
N SER A 78 16.00 10.52 -12.64
CA SER A 78 15.52 11.74 -13.30
C SER A 78 15.78 11.66 -14.79
N ARG A 79 15.16 12.51 -15.61
CA ARG A 79 15.52 12.66 -17.03
C ARG A 79 16.18 14.00 -17.26
N ASP A 80 17.22 14.01 -18.07
CA ASP A 80 17.82 15.26 -18.53
C ASP A 80 16.98 15.93 -19.63
N GLU A 81 17.43 17.10 -20.08
CA GLU A 81 16.79 17.89 -21.15
C GLU A 81 16.68 17.12 -22.48
N ASN A 82 17.52 16.10 -22.68
CA ASN A 82 17.52 15.23 -23.86
C ASN A 82 16.65 13.97 -23.66
N GLY A 83 16.00 13.82 -22.50
CA GLY A 83 15.16 12.68 -22.15
C GLY A 83 15.94 11.45 -21.66
N THR A 84 17.25 11.55 -21.46
CA THR A 84 18.10 10.43 -21.00
C THR A 84 17.92 10.22 -19.50
N PRO A 85 17.66 8.98 -19.03
CA PRO A 85 17.54 8.69 -17.61
C PRO A 85 18.90 8.83 -16.91
N GLN A 86 18.92 9.61 -15.83
CA GLN A 86 20.03 9.75 -14.89
C GLN A 86 19.69 9.03 -13.59
N CYS A 87 20.48 8.01 -13.26
CA CYS A 87 20.33 7.26 -12.02
C CYS A 87 21.07 7.95 -10.87
N PHE A 88 20.46 7.97 -9.68
CA PHE A 88 21.11 8.50 -8.49
C PHE A 88 22.02 7.44 -7.84
N LYS A 89 23.11 7.90 -7.24
CA LYS A 89 24.08 7.00 -6.58
C LYS A 89 23.57 6.57 -5.21
N LYS A 90 23.40 5.26 -5.01
CA LYS A 90 23.06 4.68 -3.72
C LYS A 90 24.19 4.90 -2.70
N MET A 91 23.81 5.30 -1.49
CA MET A 91 24.74 5.48 -0.37
C MET A 91 25.03 4.13 0.30
N ASP A 92 26.27 3.95 0.76
CA ASP A 92 26.69 2.75 1.49
C ASP A 92 26.51 2.97 3.01
N PRO A 93 25.67 2.17 3.71
CA PRO A 93 25.45 2.26 5.15
C PRO A 93 26.72 2.17 6.01
N LEU A 94 27.76 1.50 5.51
CA LEU A 94 29.01 1.24 6.22
C LEU A 94 30.06 2.34 6.02
N LEU A 95 29.79 3.34 5.17
CA LEU A 95 30.68 4.48 4.97
C LEU A 95 30.22 5.68 5.79
N TRP A 96 31.17 6.54 6.14
CA TRP A 96 30.90 7.82 6.79
C TRP A 96 30.16 8.78 5.86
N ILE A 97 29.44 9.72 6.46
CA ILE A 97 28.79 10.82 5.75
C ILE A 97 29.84 11.65 5.00
N ASN A 98 30.95 12.00 5.65
CA ASN A 98 32.03 12.77 5.04
C ASN A 98 32.93 11.99 4.06
N ASN A 99 32.59 10.75 3.69
CA ASN A 99 33.35 9.98 2.72
C ASN A 99 33.31 10.68 1.34
N ASP A 100 34.41 10.67 0.60
CA ASP A 100 34.49 11.28 -0.75
C ASP A 100 33.54 10.64 -1.77
N LYS A 101 33.07 9.41 -1.51
CA LYS A 101 32.03 8.76 -2.31
C LYS A 101 30.63 9.33 -2.06
N HIS A 102 30.44 10.08 -0.97
CA HIS A 102 29.19 10.68 -0.52
C HIS A 102 29.27 12.21 -0.62
N PHE A 103 29.47 12.88 0.52
CA PHE A 103 29.51 14.35 0.61
C PHE A 103 30.93 14.92 0.60
N GLY A 104 31.92 14.14 1.05
CA GLY A 104 33.31 14.59 1.22
C GLY A 104 33.55 15.38 2.51
N LYS A 105 34.83 15.61 2.84
CA LYS A 105 35.26 16.16 4.15
C LYS A 105 34.83 17.60 4.44
N ASN A 106 34.59 18.42 3.42
CA ASN A 106 34.30 19.85 3.54
C ASN A 106 32.93 20.21 2.96
N PHE A 107 31.97 19.28 3.05
CA PHE A 107 30.65 19.51 2.53
C PHE A 107 29.91 20.61 3.31
N GLY A 108 29.50 21.66 2.60
CA GLY A 108 28.64 22.74 3.10
C GLY A 108 27.36 22.77 2.26
N PRO A 109 26.19 22.51 2.86
CA PRO A 109 24.91 22.56 2.14
C PRO A 109 24.55 24.00 1.79
N ALA A 110 24.01 24.25 0.60
CA ALA A 110 23.44 25.55 0.24
C ALA A 110 21.91 25.55 0.43
N GLU A 111 21.34 26.76 0.53
CA GLU A 111 19.90 26.92 0.68
C GLU A 111 19.16 26.44 -0.57
N GLY A 112 18.04 25.72 -0.37
CA GLY A 112 17.20 25.21 -1.45
C GLY A 112 17.68 23.90 -2.09
N GLU A 113 18.81 23.34 -1.64
CA GLU A 113 19.35 22.07 -2.14
C GLU A 113 18.76 20.86 -1.40
N VAL A 114 18.41 19.83 -2.18
CA VAL A 114 18.07 18.50 -1.70
C VAL A 114 19.32 17.64 -1.79
N HIS A 115 19.63 16.94 -0.71
CA HIS A 115 20.90 16.26 -0.51
C HIS A 115 20.76 14.73 -0.61
N VAL A 116 19.65 14.22 -0.08
CA VAL A 116 19.38 12.78 0.01
C VAL A 116 17.99 12.47 -0.52
N LEU A 117 17.91 11.49 -1.42
CA LEU A 117 16.65 10.86 -1.80
C LEU A 117 16.48 9.60 -0.94
N VAL A 118 15.36 9.52 -0.25
CA VAL A 118 14.98 8.42 0.62
C VAL A 118 13.93 7.60 -0.10
N LEU A 119 14.24 6.33 -0.34
CA LEU A 119 13.27 5.35 -0.78
C LEU A 119 12.86 4.53 0.43
N VAL A 120 11.66 4.77 0.91
CA VAL A 120 11.03 3.94 1.94
C VAL A 120 10.54 2.67 1.23
N PRO A 121 11.11 1.48 1.51
CA PRO A 121 10.63 0.26 0.88
C PRO A 121 9.20 0.02 1.32
N LYS A 122 8.37 -0.44 0.39
CA LYS A 122 7.04 -0.96 0.70
C LYS A 122 7.25 -2.17 1.59
N GLN A 123 7.11 -2.00 2.90
CA GLN A 123 7.17 -3.11 3.82
C GLN A 123 6.08 -4.10 3.42
N GLY A 124 6.48 -5.24 2.90
CA GLY A 124 5.71 -6.44 3.17
C GLY A 124 5.69 -6.55 4.69
N THR A 125 4.50 -6.59 5.27
CA THR A 125 4.14 -6.62 6.71
C THR A 125 3.83 -5.26 7.38
N SER A 126 2.59 -5.21 7.89
CA SER A 126 1.84 -4.11 8.53
C SER A 126 1.71 -2.82 7.74
N VAL A 127 0.63 -2.78 6.95
CA VAL A 127 -0.03 -1.54 6.52
C VAL A 127 -0.08 -0.55 7.68
N PRO A 128 0.43 0.69 7.51
CA PRO A 128 0.01 1.77 8.37
C PRO A 128 -1.48 1.96 8.13
N THR A 129 -2.24 1.66 9.18
CA THR A 129 -3.61 2.06 9.43
C THR A 129 -3.88 3.43 8.80
N VAL A 130 -4.81 3.44 7.85
CA VAL A 130 -5.68 4.58 7.56
C VAL A 130 -5.04 5.75 6.79
N SER A 131 -5.34 5.73 5.49
CA SER A 131 -5.71 6.89 4.66
C SER A 131 -5.63 8.24 5.37
N GLN A 132 -4.75 9.12 4.90
CA GLN A 132 -4.77 10.53 5.31
C GLN A 132 -6.10 11.24 4.94
N ASP A 133 -7.02 10.59 4.19
CA ASP A 133 -8.27 11.19 3.70
C ASP A 133 -9.54 10.34 3.93
N GLY A 134 -9.44 9.22 4.66
CA GLY A 134 -10.52 8.23 4.79
C GLY A 134 -10.78 7.93 6.25
N VAL A 135 -12.05 7.79 6.64
CA VAL A 135 -12.42 7.59 8.05
C VAL A 135 -12.66 6.11 8.27
N PHE A 136 -11.73 5.47 8.99
CA PHE A 136 -11.82 4.08 9.37
C PHE A 136 -11.76 3.95 10.88
N ASP A 137 -12.73 3.23 11.43
CA ASP A 137 -12.76 2.90 12.84
C ASP A 137 -12.51 1.42 13.04
N HIS A 138 -12.10 1.06 14.25
CA HIS A 138 -12.05 -0.34 14.64
C HIS A 138 -13.43 -0.99 14.40
N CYS A 139 -13.45 -2.14 13.72
CA CYS A 139 -14.69 -2.84 13.47
C CYS A 139 -15.34 -3.28 14.79
N SER A 140 -16.55 -2.78 15.02
CA SER A 140 -17.38 -3.06 16.20
C SER A 140 -18.34 -4.22 15.96
N ASP A 141 -18.60 -4.55 14.70
CA ASP A 141 -19.44 -5.68 14.33
C ASP A 141 -18.85 -7.01 14.85
N PRO A 142 -19.63 -7.79 15.64
CA PRO A 142 -19.15 -9.01 16.29
C PRO A 142 -18.85 -10.16 15.31
N PHE A 143 -19.44 -10.12 14.11
CA PHE A 143 -19.18 -11.08 13.05
C PHE A 143 -17.89 -10.73 12.30
N PHE A 144 -17.76 -9.49 11.83
CA PHE A 144 -16.60 -9.07 11.05
C PHE A 144 -15.32 -8.99 11.89
N SER A 145 -15.39 -8.51 13.13
CA SER A 145 -14.22 -8.41 14.03
C SER A 145 -13.51 -9.74 14.28
N LYS A 146 -14.24 -10.86 14.24
CA LYS A 146 -13.70 -12.21 14.42
C LYS A 146 -13.56 -13.00 13.13
N PHE A 147 -13.84 -12.40 11.99
CA PHE A 147 -13.92 -13.11 10.71
C PHE A 147 -12.57 -13.75 10.29
N GLN A 148 -11.45 -13.15 10.69
CA GLN A 148 -10.10 -13.67 10.42
C GLN A 148 -9.80 -14.99 11.15
N THR A 149 -10.46 -15.26 12.28
CA THR A 149 -10.20 -16.45 13.11
C THR A 149 -10.93 -17.69 12.62
N VAL A 150 -11.74 -17.56 11.56
CA VAL A 150 -12.57 -18.64 11.02
C VAL A 150 -11.73 -19.54 10.13
N ASP A 151 -11.75 -20.85 10.35
CA ASP A 151 -11.09 -21.83 9.49
C ASP A 151 -12.11 -22.73 8.76
N GLU A 152 -11.69 -23.32 7.65
CA GLU A 152 -12.48 -24.34 6.94
C GLU A 152 -12.33 -25.68 7.66
N VAL A 153 -13.46 -26.25 8.10
CA VAL A 153 -13.53 -27.59 8.71
C VAL A 153 -14.61 -28.39 8.00
N ASN A 154 -14.25 -29.52 7.39
CA ASN A 154 -15.19 -30.42 6.68
C ASN A 154 -16.06 -29.71 5.63
N SER A 155 -15.49 -28.76 4.85
CA SER A 155 -16.21 -27.92 3.87
C SER A 155 -17.23 -26.95 4.48
N TRP A 156 -17.10 -26.63 5.76
CA TRP A 156 -17.88 -25.59 6.44
C TRP A 156 -16.96 -24.50 6.98
N LEU A 157 -17.41 -23.26 6.88
CA LEU A 157 -16.88 -22.16 7.68
C LEU A 157 -17.75 -22.02 8.92
N GLN A 158 -17.13 -22.03 10.09
CA GLN A 158 -17.80 -21.86 11.38
C GLN A 158 -17.47 -20.48 11.96
N PHE A 159 -18.48 -19.63 12.05
CA PHE A 159 -18.37 -18.27 12.54
C PHE A 159 -18.73 -18.20 14.03
N PRO A 160 -17.99 -17.41 14.82
CA PRO A 160 -18.31 -17.21 16.24
C PRO A 160 -19.54 -16.32 16.47
N ALA A 161 -20.03 -15.63 15.43
CA ALA A 161 -21.25 -14.83 15.44
C ALA A 161 -22.11 -15.13 14.20
N LEU A 162 -23.35 -14.64 14.19
CA LEU A 162 -24.31 -14.91 13.12
C LEU A 162 -23.92 -14.16 11.84
N LEU A 163 -23.89 -14.87 10.72
CA LEU A 163 -23.71 -14.29 9.39
C LEU A 163 -24.88 -13.36 9.05
N PRO A 164 -24.65 -12.08 8.68
CA PRO A 164 -25.74 -11.12 8.51
C PRO A 164 -26.82 -11.51 7.50
N LEU A 165 -26.47 -12.25 6.45
CA LEU A 165 -27.42 -12.62 5.38
C LEU A 165 -28.29 -13.83 5.71
N THR A 166 -27.79 -14.77 6.52
CA THR A 166 -28.46 -16.07 6.72
C THR A 166 -28.85 -16.30 8.16
N GLU A 167 -28.39 -15.46 9.09
CA GLU A 167 -28.57 -15.64 10.54
C GLU A 167 -28.10 -17.02 11.01
N ARG A 168 -27.01 -17.51 10.40
CA ARG A 168 -26.37 -18.79 10.75
C ARG A 168 -24.93 -18.55 11.14
N GLN A 169 -24.42 -19.37 12.05
CA GLN A 169 -23.01 -19.42 12.38
C GLN A 169 -22.21 -20.31 11.42
N THR A 170 -22.83 -20.84 10.37
CA THR A 170 -22.18 -21.77 9.44
C THR A 170 -22.44 -21.40 7.99
N LEU A 171 -21.42 -21.56 7.16
CA LEU A 171 -21.51 -21.42 5.70
C LEU A 171 -20.94 -22.67 5.04
N TYR A 172 -21.75 -23.33 4.22
CA TYR A 172 -21.33 -24.50 3.45
C TYR A 172 -20.54 -24.09 2.20
N ILE A 173 -19.32 -24.60 2.07
CA ILE A 173 -18.47 -24.39 0.91
C ILE A 173 -18.85 -25.41 -0.17
N ARG A 174 -19.62 -24.95 -1.16
CA ARG A 174 -19.95 -25.77 -2.33
C ARG A 174 -18.69 -26.07 -3.14
N SER A 175 -18.64 -27.21 -3.81
CA SER A 175 -17.53 -27.53 -4.74
C SER A 175 -17.32 -26.45 -5.79
N SER A 176 -18.41 -25.86 -6.31
CA SER A 176 -18.37 -24.76 -7.28
C SER A 176 -17.76 -23.47 -6.72
N TYR A 177 -17.80 -23.24 -5.41
CA TYR A 177 -17.20 -22.04 -4.81
C TYR A 177 -15.68 -22.05 -5.02
N LYS A 178 -15.04 -23.20 -4.80
CA LYS A 178 -13.59 -23.36 -4.94
C LYS A 178 -13.15 -23.07 -6.38
N SER A 179 -13.83 -23.64 -7.37
CA SER A 179 -13.49 -23.46 -8.78
C SER A 179 -13.76 -22.04 -9.28
N ILE A 180 -14.92 -21.46 -8.95
CA ILE A 180 -15.28 -20.10 -9.37
C ILE A 180 -14.32 -19.08 -8.73
N ALA A 181 -14.04 -19.21 -7.43
CA ALA A 181 -13.13 -18.30 -6.74
C ALA A 181 -11.69 -18.42 -7.28
N ALA A 182 -11.20 -19.63 -7.55
CA ALA A 182 -9.87 -19.81 -8.14
C ALA A 182 -9.74 -19.07 -9.48
N GLN A 183 -10.74 -19.16 -10.35
CA GLN A 183 -10.73 -18.46 -11.64
C GLN A 183 -10.90 -16.95 -11.48
N ALA A 184 -11.86 -16.51 -10.66
CA ALA A 184 -12.17 -15.11 -10.45
C ALA A 184 -11.01 -14.33 -9.81
N LEU A 185 -10.28 -14.97 -8.89
CA LEU A 185 -9.16 -14.37 -8.16
C LEU A 185 -7.80 -14.56 -8.85
N SER A 186 -7.72 -15.42 -9.88
CA SER A 186 -6.46 -15.67 -10.59
C SER A 186 -5.97 -14.42 -11.33
N LYS A 187 -4.70 -14.09 -11.07
CA LYS A 187 -3.95 -13.04 -11.76
C LYS A 187 -2.66 -13.64 -12.30
N VAL A 188 -2.44 -13.50 -13.60
CA VAL A 188 -1.16 -13.86 -14.23
C VAL A 188 -0.07 -12.86 -13.82
N ASP A 189 -0.44 -11.58 -13.73
CA ASP A 189 0.41 -10.50 -13.25
C ASP A 189 -0.24 -9.89 -11.98
N PRO A 190 0.42 -9.95 -10.81
CA PRO A 190 -0.08 -9.33 -9.57
C PRO A 190 -0.39 -7.84 -9.69
N ASN A 191 0.34 -7.12 -10.56
CA ASN A 191 0.19 -5.68 -10.79
C ASN A 191 -0.98 -5.35 -11.73
N ARG A 192 -1.56 -6.35 -12.42
CA ARG A 192 -2.77 -6.14 -13.20
C ARG A 192 -4.01 -6.19 -12.32
N ARG A 193 -4.90 -5.23 -12.56
CA ARG A 193 -6.28 -5.24 -12.03
C ARG A 193 -7.07 -6.41 -12.64
N LYS A 194 -7.91 -7.04 -11.83
CA LYS A 194 -8.83 -8.09 -12.26
C LYS A 194 -10.26 -7.63 -12.06
N TYR A 195 -11.08 -7.79 -13.09
CA TYR A 195 -12.52 -7.56 -13.01
C TYR A 195 -13.24 -8.89 -13.21
N ALA A 196 -14.05 -9.30 -12.25
CA ALA A 196 -14.83 -10.52 -12.28
C ALA A 196 -16.29 -10.22 -11.94
N VAL A 197 -17.22 -10.74 -12.75
CA VAL A 197 -18.65 -10.63 -12.50
C VAL A 197 -19.20 -12.02 -12.24
N ILE A 198 -19.84 -12.19 -11.09
CA ILE A 198 -20.52 -13.40 -10.67
C ILE A 198 -22.01 -13.22 -10.92
N THR A 199 -22.52 -13.96 -11.89
CA THR A 199 -23.93 -13.93 -12.29
C THR A 199 -24.62 -15.24 -11.95
N GLY A 200 -25.95 -15.23 -11.98
CA GLY A 200 -26.77 -16.40 -11.70
C GLY A 200 -28.18 -16.02 -11.29
N THR A 201 -29.07 -17.01 -11.26
CA THR A 201 -30.48 -16.83 -10.88
C THR A 201 -30.63 -16.23 -9.48
N PRO A 202 -31.71 -15.47 -9.20
CA PRO A 202 -32.03 -15.00 -7.86
C PRO A 202 -32.07 -16.16 -6.84
N GLY A 203 -31.58 -15.92 -5.62
CA GLY A 203 -31.59 -16.93 -4.55
C GLY A 203 -30.52 -18.04 -4.64
N ILE A 204 -29.72 -18.12 -5.71
CA ILE A 204 -28.74 -19.21 -5.87
C ILE A 204 -27.56 -19.18 -4.87
N GLY A 205 -27.42 -18.09 -4.12
CA GLY A 205 -26.39 -17.92 -3.08
C GLY A 205 -25.21 -17.03 -3.48
N LYS A 206 -25.36 -16.14 -4.47
CA LYS A 206 -24.28 -15.22 -4.92
C LYS A 206 -23.73 -14.36 -3.77
N SER A 207 -24.61 -13.75 -2.99
CA SER A 207 -24.23 -12.93 -1.83
C SER A 207 -23.44 -13.73 -0.80
N VAL A 208 -23.86 -14.96 -0.51
CA VAL A 208 -23.13 -15.89 0.38
C VAL A 208 -21.78 -16.28 -0.20
N PHE A 209 -21.68 -16.45 -1.53
CA PHE A 209 -20.40 -16.70 -2.21
C PHE A 209 -19.42 -15.53 -2.03
N VAL A 210 -19.88 -14.27 -1.97
CA VAL A 210 -18.99 -13.12 -1.71
C VAL A 210 -18.34 -13.23 -0.33
N TYR A 211 -19.05 -13.70 0.71
CA TYR A 211 -18.45 -13.96 2.03
C TYR A 211 -17.37 -15.05 1.97
N TYR A 212 -17.58 -16.10 1.17
CA TYR A 212 -16.54 -17.11 0.95
C TYR A 212 -15.29 -16.53 0.27
N VAL A 213 -15.47 -15.68 -0.74
CA VAL A 213 -14.37 -14.96 -1.41
C VAL A 213 -13.64 -14.04 -0.44
N MET A 214 -14.38 -13.28 0.37
CA MET A 214 -13.83 -12.41 1.41
C MET A 214 -12.96 -13.21 2.39
N TRP A 215 -13.47 -14.34 2.90
CA TRP A 215 -12.73 -15.22 3.80
C TRP A 215 -11.44 -15.72 3.17
N ARG A 216 -11.50 -16.18 1.92
CA ARG A 216 -10.31 -16.63 1.18
C ARG A 216 -9.25 -15.53 1.04
N LEU A 217 -9.65 -14.33 0.62
CA LEU A 217 -8.74 -13.20 0.45
C LEU A 217 -8.12 -12.77 1.78
N ILE A 218 -8.90 -12.81 2.87
CA ILE A 218 -8.41 -12.50 4.22
C ILE A 218 -7.38 -13.53 4.69
N LYS A 219 -7.61 -14.83 4.45
CA LYS A 219 -6.62 -15.88 4.75
C LYS A 219 -5.33 -15.71 3.96
N ASP A 220 -5.44 -15.24 2.72
CA ASP A 220 -4.30 -14.90 1.85
C ASP A 220 -3.66 -13.54 2.21
N LYS A 221 -4.10 -12.89 3.30
CA LYS A 221 -3.71 -11.54 3.76
C LYS A 221 -3.76 -10.48 2.67
N LYS A 222 -4.72 -10.58 1.75
CA LYS A 222 -4.97 -9.58 0.71
C LYS A 222 -5.81 -8.45 1.27
N ARG A 223 -5.60 -7.24 0.76
CA ARG A 223 -6.43 -6.08 1.11
C ARG A 223 -7.81 -6.26 0.49
N VAL A 224 -8.85 -6.10 1.30
CA VAL A 224 -10.24 -6.29 0.87
C VAL A 224 -11.09 -5.12 1.31
N LEU A 225 -11.82 -4.51 0.38
CA LEU A 225 -12.89 -3.56 0.67
C LEU A 225 -14.22 -4.24 0.32
N PHE A 226 -14.98 -4.64 1.33
CA PHE A 226 -16.29 -5.25 1.17
C PHE A 226 -17.38 -4.19 1.26
N ILE A 227 -18.04 -3.96 0.12
CA ILE A 227 -19.09 -2.95 -0.06
C ILE A 227 -20.43 -3.68 -0.02
N THR A 228 -21.09 -3.55 1.12
CA THR A 228 -22.43 -4.06 1.43
C THR A 228 -23.33 -2.86 1.81
N ARG A 229 -24.60 -3.09 2.17
CA ARG A 229 -25.43 -2.06 2.82
C ARG A 229 -24.67 -1.56 4.06
N GLN A 230 -24.43 -0.24 4.09
CA GLN A 230 -23.41 0.46 4.86
C GLN A 230 -23.37 0.16 6.38
N PRO A 231 -22.21 0.33 7.05
CA PRO A 231 -20.92 0.82 6.51
C PRO A 231 -20.08 -0.26 5.79
N PRO A 232 -19.30 0.08 4.75
CA PRO A 232 -18.34 -0.85 4.15
C PRO A 232 -17.30 -1.36 5.15
N ILE A 233 -16.83 -2.59 4.94
CA ILE A 233 -15.82 -3.23 5.77
C ILE A 233 -14.49 -3.26 5.01
N TYR A 234 -13.41 -2.80 5.63
CA TYR A 234 -12.07 -2.82 5.06
C TYR A 234 -11.15 -3.72 5.86
N PHE A 235 -10.49 -4.66 5.19
CA PHE A 235 -9.39 -5.43 5.75
C PHE A 235 -8.08 -4.99 5.10
N ASP A 236 -7.14 -4.55 5.91
CA ASP A 236 -5.85 -4.03 5.44
C ASP A 236 -4.79 -5.10 5.20
N GLY A 237 -5.11 -6.38 5.42
CA GLY A 237 -4.12 -7.47 5.44
C GLY A 237 -3.74 -7.92 6.86
N SER A 238 -4.15 -7.17 7.88
CA SER A 238 -3.92 -7.46 9.30
C SER A 238 -5.15 -7.25 10.18
N THR A 239 -5.87 -6.14 10.03
CA THR A 239 -6.99 -5.75 10.90
C THR A 239 -8.21 -5.39 10.07
N ILE A 240 -9.39 -5.61 10.64
CA ILE A 240 -10.67 -5.28 10.02
C ILE A 240 -11.18 -3.96 10.61
N HIS A 241 -11.54 -3.06 9.70
CA HIS A 241 -12.01 -1.71 9.98
C HIS A 241 -13.40 -1.50 9.39
N GLU A 242 -14.20 -0.67 10.05
CA GLU A 242 -15.41 -0.10 9.47
C GLU A 242 -15.04 1.20 8.76
N CYS A 243 -15.46 1.35 7.50
CA CYS A 243 -15.20 2.53 6.71
C CYS A 243 -16.41 3.46 6.76
N LYS A 244 -16.29 4.57 7.49
CA LYS A 244 -17.33 5.62 7.52
C LYS A 244 -17.30 6.48 6.26
N GLN A 245 -16.10 6.70 5.73
CA GLN A 245 -15.88 7.48 4.51
C GLN A 245 -14.75 6.85 3.69
N LEU A 246 -15.05 6.55 2.42
CA LEU A 246 -14.07 6.03 1.47
C LEU A 246 -12.94 7.05 1.25
N PRO A 247 -11.68 6.59 1.10
CA PRO A 247 -10.57 7.45 0.74
C PRO A 247 -10.81 8.20 -0.56
N TYR A 248 -10.25 9.40 -0.68
CA TYR A 248 -10.26 10.18 -1.91
C TYR A 248 -9.86 9.31 -3.12
N SER A 249 -10.62 9.38 -4.21
CA SER A 249 -10.41 8.53 -5.41
C SER A 249 -9.02 8.70 -6.03
N GLY A 250 -8.37 9.84 -5.81
CA GLY A 250 -7.01 10.12 -6.24
C GLY A 250 -5.93 9.39 -5.43
N ASN A 251 -6.23 8.86 -4.25
CA ASN A 251 -5.28 8.20 -3.36
C ASN A 251 -4.79 6.86 -3.95
N GLN A 252 -3.68 6.89 -4.69
CA GLN A 252 -3.12 5.72 -5.37
C GLN A 252 -2.48 4.70 -4.42
N GLN A 253 -2.19 5.08 -3.17
CA GLN A 253 -1.71 4.15 -2.15
C GLN A 253 -2.85 3.23 -1.71
N PHE A 254 -4.03 3.81 -1.43
CA PHE A 254 -5.22 3.04 -1.10
C PHE A 254 -5.81 2.33 -2.33
N TRP A 255 -6.05 3.06 -3.41
CA TRP A 255 -6.65 2.54 -4.63
C TRP A 255 -5.58 1.96 -5.56
N SER A 256 -5.33 0.66 -5.40
CA SER A 256 -4.24 -0.04 -6.06
C SER A 256 -4.66 -1.44 -6.55
N PRO A 257 -3.96 -2.01 -7.55
CA PRO A 257 -4.37 -3.29 -8.15
C PRO A 257 -4.46 -4.46 -7.15
N ASP A 258 -3.73 -4.42 -6.03
CA ASP A 258 -3.76 -5.42 -4.97
C ASP A 258 -4.99 -5.33 -4.05
N LEU A 259 -5.69 -4.19 -4.03
CA LEU A 259 -6.96 -4.03 -3.32
C LEU A 259 -8.07 -4.77 -4.07
N TRP A 260 -8.77 -5.67 -3.36
CA TRP A 260 -9.97 -6.33 -3.86
C TRP A 260 -11.23 -5.66 -3.33
N CYS A 261 -11.98 -5.02 -4.22
CA CYS A 261 -13.31 -4.50 -3.92
C CYS A 261 -14.36 -5.57 -4.20
N LEU A 262 -14.99 -6.06 -3.14
CA LEU A 262 -16.06 -7.03 -3.20
C LEU A 262 -17.38 -6.28 -3.12
N VAL A 263 -18.19 -6.35 -4.17
CA VAL A 263 -19.43 -5.57 -4.28
C VAL A 263 -20.59 -6.54 -4.43
N ASP A 264 -21.54 -6.46 -3.49
CA ASP A 264 -22.75 -7.26 -3.51
C ASP A 264 -23.97 -6.39 -3.84
N SER A 265 -24.68 -6.73 -4.92
CA SER A 265 -26.00 -6.20 -5.29
C SER A 265 -26.08 -4.70 -5.62
N VAL A 266 -25.00 -3.93 -5.46
CA VAL A 266 -24.89 -2.53 -5.87
C VAL A 266 -24.04 -2.46 -7.14
N ASP A 267 -24.47 -1.69 -8.13
CA ASP A 267 -23.64 -1.39 -9.29
C ASP A 267 -22.41 -0.59 -8.83
N PRO A 268 -21.18 -1.09 -9.01
CA PRO A 268 -19.99 -0.43 -8.50
C PRO A 268 -19.81 0.98 -9.10
N THR A 269 -20.34 1.27 -10.30
CA THR A 269 -20.25 2.62 -10.88
C THR A 269 -21.10 3.65 -10.14
N ASN A 270 -22.09 3.17 -9.37
CA ASN A 270 -22.95 4.02 -8.55
C ASN A 270 -22.39 4.22 -7.14
N VAL A 271 -21.25 3.59 -6.80
CA VAL A 271 -20.56 3.84 -5.54
C VAL A 271 -19.74 5.13 -5.68
N VAL A 272 -20.32 6.22 -5.19
CA VAL A 272 -19.68 7.55 -5.20
C VAL A 272 -18.29 7.48 -4.56
N GLY A 273 -17.28 7.94 -5.29
CA GLY A 273 -15.89 8.01 -4.81
C GLY A 273 -15.04 6.76 -5.04
N MET A 274 -15.59 5.68 -5.61
CA MET A 274 -14.83 4.45 -5.90
C MET A 274 -14.20 4.47 -7.31
N PRO A 275 -12.86 4.52 -7.44
CA PRO A 275 -12.19 4.43 -8.74
C PRO A 275 -12.02 2.97 -9.18
N ILE A 276 -13.06 2.38 -9.79
CA ILE A 276 -13.05 0.97 -10.29
C ILE A 276 -11.83 0.64 -11.14
N GLU A 277 -11.33 1.62 -11.91
CA GLU A 277 -10.19 1.43 -12.78
C GLU A 277 -8.87 1.21 -12.02
N ARG A 278 -8.79 1.48 -10.72
CA ARG A 278 -7.54 1.42 -9.97
C ARG A 278 -7.39 0.15 -9.12
N CYS A 279 -8.47 -0.58 -8.88
CA CYS A 279 -8.48 -1.77 -8.01
C CYS A 279 -8.96 -3.02 -8.75
N SER A 280 -8.82 -4.17 -8.09
CA SER A 280 -9.48 -5.40 -8.56
C SER A 280 -10.89 -5.46 -8.01
N VAL A 281 -11.85 -5.88 -8.81
CA VAL A 281 -13.27 -5.89 -8.44
C VAL A 281 -13.86 -7.27 -8.68
N LEU A 282 -14.59 -7.76 -7.68
CA LEU A 282 -15.51 -8.88 -7.83
C LEU A 282 -16.92 -8.38 -7.54
N LEU A 283 -17.77 -8.42 -8.56
CA LEU A 283 -19.16 -7.98 -8.50
C LEU A 283 -20.08 -9.19 -8.48
N ALA A 284 -20.90 -9.34 -7.44
CA ALA A 284 -22.04 -10.25 -7.46
C ALA A 284 -23.28 -9.51 -7.94
N SER A 285 -23.81 -9.92 -9.11
CA SER A 285 -24.95 -9.28 -9.74
C SER A 285 -25.99 -10.31 -10.21
N THR A 286 -27.27 -9.95 -10.15
CA THR A 286 -28.33 -10.67 -10.86
C THR A 286 -28.36 -10.21 -12.31
N PRO A 287 -28.42 -11.12 -13.30
CA PRO A 287 -28.71 -10.73 -14.68
C PRO A 287 -30.00 -9.90 -14.69
N ARG A 288 -29.96 -8.75 -15.37
CA ARG A 288 -31.16 -7.97 -15.66
C ARG A 288 -31.95 -8.64 -16.78
#